data_AF-A0A962RMS1-F1
#
_entry.id   AF-A0A962RMS1-F1
#
_cell.length_a   1.000
_cell.length_b   1.000
_cell.length_c   1.000
_cell.angle_alpha   90.00
_cell.angle_beta   90.00
_cell.angle_gamma   90.00
#
_symmetry.space_group_name_H-M   'P 1'
#
loop_
_entity.id
_entity.type
_entity.pdbx_description
1 polymer ?
#
loop_
_entity_poly.entity_id
_entity_poly.type
_entity_poly.pdbx_seq_one_letter_code
_entity_poly.pdbx_strand_id
1 'polypeptide(L)'
;MGAVAHHIGGVCVMAMRVPGYERREVVQVQQPVGVTPRQSGVGQVAQGLANVGAMFDQWQADVDQADAKRADSAYSDLVRKTLYEDGTGYLYAQGGDALSRRKAAADTLQKAFDDTLGGLSPAAREMAQSSMESRRQSALTSVDRHAGGERITYANTQANARMKSAIDDAIIDPANIG
;
A
#
# COMPACT_ATOMS: atom_id res chain seq x y z
N MET A 1 43.02 -5.86 -59.77
CA MET A 1 41.63 -5.67 -59.29
C MET A 1 41.36 -6.77 -58.28
N GLY A 2 41.10 -6.60 -57.00
CA GLY A 2 41.02 -5.49 -56.06
C GLY A 2 40.75 -6.18 -54.71
N ALA A 3 41.46 -5.78 -53.66
CA ALA A 3 41.28 -6.28 -52.30
C ALA A 3 39.98 -5.73 -51.69
N VAL A 4 39.28 -6.52 -50.87
CA VAL A 4 38.75 -6.07 -49.56
C VAL A 4 38.64 -7.28 -48.63
N ALA A 5 39.45 -7.29 -47.58
CA ALA A 5 39.22 -8.03 -46.36
C ALA A 5 38.20 -7.27 -45.51
N HIS A 6 37.23 -7.94 -44.90
CA HIS A 6 36.62 -7.42 -43.67
C HIS A 6 36.37 -8.56 -42.69
N HIS A 7 37.01 -8.39 -41.55
CA HIS A 7 37.03 -9.25 -40.39
C HIS A 7 35.92 -8.80 -39.43
N ILE A 8 35.63 -9.68 -38.46
CA ILE A 8 34.94 -9.44 -37.19
C ILE A 8 33.41 -9.57 -37.18
N GLY A 9 32.93 -10.52 -36.38
CA GLY A 9 31.54 -10.54 -35.93
C GLY A 9 31.08 -11.87 -35.36
N GLY A 10 31.85 -12.46 -34.44
CA GLY A 10 31.45 -13.67 -33.74
C GLY A 10 30.16 -13.46 -32.95
N VAL A 11 29.21 -14.38 -33.12
CA VAL A 11 28.20 -14.68 -32.11
C VAL A 11 28.19 -16.19 -31.94
N CYS A 12 29.04 -16.67 -31.04
CA CYS A 12 28.89 -18.01 -30.48
C CYS A 12 27.49 -18.09 -29.87
N VAL A 13 26.64 -18.95 -30.43
CA VAL A 13 25.44 -19.42 -29.75
C VAL A 13 25.91 -20.29 -28.59
N MET A 14 26.18 -19.67 -27.44
CA MET A 14 26.36 -20.36 -26.18
C MET A 14 25.02 -21.01 -25.84
N ALA A 15 24.89 -22.29 -26.15
CA ALA A 15 23.90 -23.15 -25.53
C ALA A 15 24.13 -23.08 -24.01
N MET A 16 23.36 -22.23 -23.34
CA MET A 16 23.38 -22.12 -21.89
C MET A 16 22.75 -23.41 -21.35
N ARG A 17 23.59 -24.43 -21.13
CA ARG A 17 23.23 -25.59 -20.31
C ARG A 17 22.91 -25.04 -18.93
N VAL A 18 21.61 -25.01 -18.61
CA VAL A 18 21.16 -24.83 -17.24
C VAL A 18 21.78 -25.98 -16.44
N PRO A 19 22.59 -25.72 -15.41
CA PRO A 19 23.06 -26.79 -14.53
C PRO A 19 21.81 -27.43 -13.92
N GLY A 20 21.67 -28.74 -14.15
CA GLY A 20 20.60 -29.52 -13.54
C GLY A 20 20.67 -29.33 -12.04
N TYR A 21 19.56 -28.92 -11.43
CA TYR A 21 19.42 -28.96 -10.00
C TYR A 21 19.43 -30.43 -9.58
N GLU A 22 20.59 -30.94 -9.17
CA GLU A 22 20.65 -32.14 -8.35
C GLU A 22 19.89 -31.83 -7.06
N ARG A 23 18.74 -32.50 -6.91
CA ARG A 23 18.00 -32.53 -5.65
C ARG A 23 18.91 -33.21 -4.64
N ARG A 24 19.68 -32.42 -3.91
CA ARG A 24 20.50 -32.89 -2.79
C ARG A 24 19.53 -33.49 -1.79
N GLU A 25 19.49 -34.82 -1.72
CA GLU A 25 18.76 -35.53 -0.67
C GLU A 25 19.25 -34.99 0.66
N VAL A 26 18.31 -34.39 1.40
CA VAL A 26 18.56 -33.97 2.76
C VAL A 26 18.99 -35.20 3.55
N VAL A 27 20.18 -35.05 4.10
CA VAL A 27 20.86 -35.89 5.07
C VAL A 27 19.87 -36.66 5.96
N GLN A 28 20.11 -37.97 6.05
CA GLN A 28 19.45 -38.93 6.92
C GLN A 28 18.93 -38.30 8.22
N VAL A 29 17.65 -38.53 8.50
CA VAL A 29 17.06 -38.33 9.82
C VAL A 29 17.91 -39.11 10.83
N GLN A 30 18.75 -38.40 11.60
CA GLN A 30 19.44 -38.99 12.74
C GLN A 30 18.37 -39.47 13.72
N GLN A 31 18.30 -40.78 13.89
CA GLN A 31 17.43 -41.40 14.88
C GLN A 31 17.81 -40.82 16.27
N PRO A 32 16.82 -40.43 17.10
CA PRO A 32 17.11 -39.86 18.40
C PRO A 32 17.84 -40.90 19.26
N VAL A 33 19.09 -40.60 19.63
CA VAL A 33 19.85 -41.40 20.59
C VAL A 33 19.21 -41.26 21.97
N GLY A 34 18.84 -42.40 22.56
CA GLY A 34 18.28 -42.45 23.91
C GLY A 34 19.31 -41.95 24.93
N VAL A 35 19.00 -40.86 25.63
CA VAL A 35 19.80 -40.36 26.75
C VAL A 35 19.57 -41.22 27.98
N THR A 36 20.59 -42.00 28.35
CA THR A 36 20.69 -42.68 29.65
C THR A 36 20.75 -41.63 30.77
N PRO A 37 19.81 -41.62 31.74
CA PRO A 37 19.75 -40.55 32.72
C PRO A 37 20.69 -40.82 33.88
N ARG A 38 21.62 -39.90 34.16
CA ARG A 38 22.24 -39.76 35.48
C ARG A 38 22.72 -38.32 35.70
N GLN A 39 22.08 -37.64 36.66
CA GLN A 39 22.37 -36.30 37.19
C GLN A 39 22.14 -35.17 36.15
N SER A 40 21.09 -34.33 36.15
CA SER A 40 20.38 -33.66 37.26
C SER A 40 19.06 -33.12 36.69
N GLY A 41 17.92 -33.73 37.05
CA GLY A 41 16.62 -33.49 36.41
C GLY A 41 16.06 -32.06 36.50
N VAL A 42 16.58 -31.22 37.39
CA VAL A 42 16.10 -29.82 37.54
C VAL A 42 16.68 -28.89 36.46
N GLY A 43 17.94 -29.07 36.06
CA GLY A 43 18.59 -28.20 35.05
C GLY A 43 18.05 -28.40 33.64
N GLN A 44 17.77 -29.65 33.26
CA GLN A 44 17.17 -29.98 31.95
C GLN A 44 15.69 -29.58 31.88
N VAL A 45 14.94 -29.70 32.98
CA VAL A 45 13.55 -29.20 33.04
C VAL A 45 13.53 -27.66 32.99
N ALA A 46 14.43 -26.98 33.70
CA ALA A 46 14.55 -25.52 33.63
C ALA A 46 14.93 -25.03 32.22
N GLN A 47 15.87 -25.69 31.53
CA GLN A 47 16.20 -25.40 30.13
C GLN A 47 15.05 -25.71 29.17
N GLY A 48 14.31 -26.80 29.39
CA GLY A 48 13.10 -27.12 28.61
C GLY A 48 12.02 -26.05 28.74
N LEU A 49 11.74 -25.59 29.96
CA LEU A 49 10.77 -24.53 30.23
C LEU A 49 11.23 -23.17 29.65
N ALA A 50 12.52 -22.83 29.75
CA ALA A 50 13.07 -21.62 29.15
C ALA A 50 12.96 -21.63 27.61
N ASN A 51 13.23 -22.78 26.98
CA ASN A 51 13.06 -22.94 25.53
C ASN A 51 11.61 -22.82 25.09
N VAL A 52 10.67 -23.38 25.86
CA VAL A 52 9.23 -23.23 25.58
C VAL A 52 8.81 -21.77 25.72
N GLY A 53 9.26 -21.06 26.76
CA GLY A 53 9.01 -19.63 26.94
C GLY A 53 9.50 -18.81 25.75
N ALA A 54 10.76 -19.00 25.35
CA ALA A 54 11.33 -18.32 24.18
C ALA A 54 10.57 -18.63 22.87
N MET A 55 10.07 -19.87 22.71
CA MET A 55 9.28 -20.26 21.54
C MET A 55 7.90 -19.59 21.55
N PHE A 56 7.27 -19.43 22.73
CA PHE A 56 6.02 -18.70 22.87
C PHE A 56 6.18 -17.21 22.61
N ASP A 57 7.26 -16.59 23.12
CA ASP A 57 7.56 -15.18 22.88
C ASP A 57 7.79 -14.92 21.38
N GLN A 58 8.54 -15.80 20.71
CA GLN A 58 8.75 -15.71 19.26
C GLN A 58 7.44 -15.88 18.49
N TRP A 59 6.63 -16.86 18.87
CA TRP A 59 5.33 -17.08 18.23
C TRP A 59 4.41 -15.86 18.38
N GLN A 60 4.38 -15.25 19.57
CA GLN A 60 3.60 -14.03 19.81
C GLN A 60 4.11 -12.87 18.95
N ALA A 61 5.43 -12.68 18.85
CA ALA A 61 6.01 -11.67 17.98
C ALA A 61 5.66 -11.89 16.50
N ASP A 62 5.66 -13.14 16.04
CA ASP A 62 5.27 -13.50 14.67
C ASP A 62 3.78 -13.21 14.41
N VAL A 63 2.91 -13.50 15.40
CA VAL A 63 1.48 -13.16 15.35
C VAL A 63 1.29 -11.65 15.27
N ASP A 64 1.92 -10.88 16.14
CA ASP A 64 1.81 -9.42 16.16
C ASP A 64 2.32 -8.80 14.85
N GLN A 65 3.42 -9.33 14.29
CA GLN A 65 3.93 -8.89 13.00
C GLN A 65 2.95 -9.22 11.85
N ALA A 66 2.35 -10.40 11.88
CA ALA A 66 1.37 -10.80 10.87
C ALA A 66 0.11 -9.94 10.94
N ASP A 67 -0.37 -9.64 12.15
CA ASP A 67 -1.52 -8.77 12.39
C ASP A 67 -1.24 -7.33 11.91
N ALA A 68 -0.06 -6.79 12.22
CA ALA A 68 0.38 -5.48 11.74
C ALA A 68 0.39 -5.39 10.20
N LYS A 69 0.93 -6.43 9.52
CA LYS A 69 0.95 -6.49 8.05
C LYS A 69 -0.44 -6.61 7.45
N ARG A 70 -1.32 -7.40 8.07
CA ARG A 70 -2.73 -7.53 7.65
C ARG A 70 -3.46 -6.20 7.80
N ALA A 71 -3.24 -5.48 8.89
CA ALA A 71 -3.79 -4.14 9.11
C ALA A 71 -3.31 -3.12 8.06
N ASP A 72 -2.01 -3.04 7.79
CA ASP A 72 -1.47 -2.13 6.75
C ASP A 72 -2.07 -2.43 5.37
N SER A 73 -2.22 -3.71 5.03
CA SER A 73 -2.83 -4.14 3.77
C SER A 73 -4.31 -3.76 3.69
N ALA A 74 -5.08 -4.08 4.75
CA ALA A 74 -6.50 -3.74 4.81
C ALA A 74 -6.74 -2.23 4.73
N TYR A 75 -5.93 -1.43 5.41
CA TYR A 75 -6.01 0.03 5.33
C TYR A 75 -5.65 0.54 3.93
N SER A 76 -4.63 -0.05 3.29
CA SER A 76 -4.26 0.30 1.90
C SER A 76 -5.39 0.07 0.91
N ASP A 77 -6.11 -1.05 1.04
CA ASP A 77 -7.27 -1.36 0.21
C ASP A 77 -8.42 -0.37 0.44
N LEU A 78 -8.64 0.03 1.70
CA LEU A 78 -9.65 1.01 2.04
C LEU A 78 -9.32 2.40 1.50
N VAL A 79 -8.05 2.82 1.56
CA VAL A 79 -7.56 4.04 0.90
C VAL A 79 -7.84 3.96 -0.60
N ARG A 80 -7.50 2.83 -1.24
CA ARG A 80 -7.71 2.63 -2.68
C ARG A 80 -9.19 2.76 -3.03
N LYS A 81 -10.07 2.08 -2.31
CA LYS A 81 -11.52 2.15 -2.49
C LYS A 81 -12.06 3.56 -2.30
N THR A 82 -11.67 4.22 -1.20
CA THR A 82 -12.18 5.56 -0.89
C THR A 82 -11.83 6.58 -1.97
N LEU A 83 -10.63 6.46 -2.56
CA LEU A 83 -10.13 7.44 -3.52
C LEU A 83 -10.42 7.07 -4.98
N TYR A 84 -10.35 5.78 -5.34
CA TYR A 84 -10.26 5.29 -6.71
C TYR A 84 -11.31 4.22 -7.06
N GLU A 85 -12.28 3.90 -6.20
CA GLU A 85 -13.36 2.98 -6.61
C GLU A 85 -14.10 3.54 -7.82
N ASP A 86 -14.29 2.71 -8.85
CA ASP A 86 -14.91 3.16 -10.10
C ASP A 86 -16.30 3.78 -9.84
N GLY A 87 -16.49 5.00 -10.36
CA GLY A 87 -17.74 5.76 -10.29
C GLY A 87 -18.11 6.33 -8.92
N THR A 88 -17.47 5.89 -7.82
CA THR A 88 -17.82 6.32 -6.45
C THR A 88 -16.65 6.90 -5.66
N GLY A 89 -15.41 6.61 -6.07
CA GLY A 89 -14.19 7.13 -5.47
C GLY A 89 -14.15 8.66 -5.50
N TYR A 90 -13.58 9.25 -4.45
CA TYR A 90 -13.55 10.70 -4.29
C TYR A 90 -12.88 11.42 -5.45
N LEU A 91 -11.87 10.82 -6.08
CA LEU A 91 -11.13 11.45 -7.18
C LEU A 91 -11.94 11.53 -8.49
N TYR A 92 -13.10 10.90 -8.55
CA TYR A 92 -14.04 11.06 -9.66
C TYR A 92 -15.07 12.17 -9.42
N ALA A 93 -15.14 12.75 -8.22
CA ALA A 93 -16.02 13.88 -7.93
C ALA A 93 -15.56 15.13 -8.69
N GLN A 94 -16.49 15.96 -9.16
CA GLN A 94 -16.20 17.14 -9.97
C GLN A 94 -16.84 18.43 -9.43
N GLY A 95 -16.20 19.55 -9.68
CA GLY A 95 -16.66 20.90 -9.37
C GLY A 95 -17.12 21.04 -7.91
N GLY A 96 -18.36 21.52 -7.72
CA GLY A 96 -18.94 21.69 -6.38
C GLY A 96 -19.07 20.40 -5.57
N ASP A 97 -19.28 19.25 -6.23
CA ASP A 97 -19.40 17.95 -5.55
C ASP A 97 -18.08 17.57 -4.88
N ALA A 98 -16.95 17.73 -5.58
CA ALA A 98 -15.62 17.51 -5.03
C ALA A 98 -15.35 18.35 -3.78
N LEU A 99 -15.75 19.63 -3.80
CA LEU A 99 -15.59 20.51 -2.65
C LEU A 99 -16.44 20.05 -1.46
N SER A 100 -17.67 19.62 -1.72
CA SER A 100 -18.60 19.17 -0.67
C SER A 100 -18.16 17.83 -0.04
N ARG A 101 -17.65 16.91 -0.85
CA ARG A 101 -17.28 15.54 -0.43
C ARG A 101 -15.88 15.45 0.17
N ARG A 102 -15.04 16.49 0.03
CA ARG A 102 -13.65 16.51 0.54
C ARG A 102 -13.57 16.11 2.01
N LYS A 103 -14.40 16.74 2.85
CA LYS A 103 -14.41 16.47 4.29
C LYS A 103 -14.82 15.02 4.58
N ALA A 104 -15.88 14.54 3.93
CA ALA A 104 -16.34 13.16 4.11
C ALA A 104 -15.27 12.13 3.72
N ALA A 105 -14.53 12.37 2.63
CA ALA A 105 -13.42 11.51 2.23
C ALA A 105 -12.28 11.51 3.27
N ALA A 106 -11.87 12.69 3.76
CA ALA A 106 -10.85 12.81 4.80
C ALA A 106 -11.27 12.14 6.12
N ASP A 107 -12.52 12.34 6.55
CA ASP A 107 -13.08 11.74 7.75
C ASP A 107 -13.17 10.21 7.63
N THR A 108 -13.49 9.69 6.44
CA THR A 108 -13.50 8.24 6.16
C THR A 108 -12.11 7.63 6.29
N LEU A 109 -11.09 8.30 5.74
CA LEU A 109 -9.69 7.86 5.85
C LEU A 109 -9.21 7.87 7.30
N GLN A 110 -9.52 8.93 8.05
CA GLN A 110 -9.17 9.05 9.46
C GLN A 110 -9.84 7.96 10.29
N LYS A 111 -11.15 7.79 10.12
CA LYS A 111 -11.91 6.76 10.85
C LYS A 111 -11.37 5.37 10.57
N ALA A 112 -11.08 5.04 9.31
CA ALA A 112 -10.51 3.75 8.96
C ALA A 112 -9.13 3.52 9.57
N PHE A 113 -8.30 4.56 9.64
CA PHE A 113 -7.00 4.49 10.31
C PHE A 113 -7.17 4.18 11.80
N ASP A 114 -8.03 4.93 12.49
CA ASP A 114 -8.29 4.76 13.92
C ASP A 114 -8.92 3.40 14.24
N ASP A 115 -9.94 2.99 13.47
CA ASP A 115 -10.62 1.70 13.63
C ASP A 115 -9.65 0.52 13.41
N THR A 116 -8.77 0.63 12.40
CA THR A 116 -7.79 -0.43 12.09
C THR A 116 -6.75 -0.55 13.20
N LEU A 117 -6.18 0.56 13.70
CA LEU A 117 -5.20 0.52 14.79
C LEU A 117 -5.84 0.17 16.15
N GLY A 118 -7.11 0.51 16.34
CA GLY A 118 -7.88 0.21 17.54
C GLY A 118 -8.06 -1.29 17.77
N GLY A 119 -8.11 -2.08 16.70
CA GLY A 119 -8.24 -3.54 16.76
C GLY A 119 -6.94 -4.32 17.01
N LEU A 120 -5.78 -3.66 17.07
CA LEU A 120 -4.47 -4.31 17.20
C LEU A 120 -3.98 -4.39 18.65
N SER A 121 -3.13 -5.39 18.92
CA SER A 121 -2.30 -5.42 20.13
C SER A 121 -1.36 -4.20 20.16
N PRO A 122 -0.85 -3.77 21.33
CA PRO A 122 0.09 -2.65 21.41
C PRO A 122 1.33 -2.83 20.52
N ALA A 123 1.93 -4.03 20.50
CA ALA A 123 3.10 -4.33 19.69
C ALA A 123 2.77 -4.30 18.18
N ALA A 124 1.65 -4.90 17.76
CA ALA A 124 1.19 -4.86 16.37
C ALA A 124 0.85 -3.43 15.91
N ARG A 125 0.26 -2.63 16.81
CA ARG A 125 -0.06 -1.22 16.56
C ARG A 125 1.21 -0.41 16.30
N GLU A 126 2.22 -0.52 17.15
CA GLU A 126 3.49 0.19 16.97
C GLU A 126 4.15 -0.19 15.63
N MET A 127 4.08 -1.46 15.24
CA MET A 127 4.61 -1.94 13.96
C MET A 127 3.84 -1.36 12.76
N ALA A 128 2.52 -1.24 12.82
CA ALA A 128 1.68 -0.79 11.70
C ALA A 128 1.55 0.74 11.60
N GLN A 129 1.66 1.46 12.71
CA GLN A 129 1.29 2.87 12.80
C GLN A 129 2.06 3.75 11.82
N SER A 130 3.38 3.57 11.72
CA SER A 130 4.24 4.43 10.88
C SER A 130 3.90 4.32 9.39
N SER A 131 3.71 3.09 8.89
CA SER A 131 3.39 2.87 7.47
C SER A 131 1.98 3.36 7.15
N MET A 132 1.00 3.04 8.01
CA MET A 132 -0.38 3.47 7.84
C MET A 132 -0.52 4.99 7.88
N GLU A 133 0.21 5.67 8.77
CA GLU A 133 0.19 7.13 8.87
C GLU A 133 0.75 7.79 7.61
N SER A 134 1.86 7.25 7.09
CA SER A 134 2.44 7.71 5.82
C SER A 134 1.46 7.58 4.65
N ARG A 135 0.72 6.46 4.60
CA ARG A 135 -0.35 6.24 3.61
C ARG A 135 -1.51 7.21 3.79
N ARG A 136 -1.96 7.45 5.03
CA ARG A 136 -3.02 8.40 5.36
C ARG A 136 -2.66 9.81 4.90
N GLN A 137 -1.46 10.30 5.23
CA GLN A 137 -0.99 11.62 4.80
C GLN A 137 -0.92 11.74 3.28
N SER A 138 -0.44 10.70 2.59
CA SER A 138 -0.40 10.65 1.12
C SER A 138 -1.80 10.70 0.50
N ALA A 139 -2.76 9.98 1.10
CA ALA A 139 -4.16 9.99 0.69
C ALA A 139 -4.80 11.36 0.89
N LEU A 140 -4.61 12.00 2.05
CA LEU A 140 -5.12 13.34 2.34
C LEU A 140 -4.53 14.39 1.40
N THR A 141 -3.23 14.28 1.08
CA THR A 141 -2.59 15.17 0.11
C THR A 141 -3.24 15.04 -1.28
N SER A 142 -3.59 13.82 -1.68
CA SER A 142 -4.31 13.58 -2.94
C SER A 142 -5.71 14.18 -2.92
N VAL A 143 -6.45 14.02 -1.81
CA VAL A 143 -7.77 14.62 -1.60
C VAL A 143 -7.74 16.13 -1.74
N ASP A 144 -6.75 16.77 -1.12
CA ASP A 144 -6.58 18.22 -1.12
C ASP A 144 -6.16 18.78 -2.47
N ARG A 145 -5.23 18.11 -3.15
CA ARG A 145 -4.82 18.47 -4.51
C ARG A 145 -6.01 18.39 -5.47
N HIS A 146 -6.80 17.33 -5.39
CA HIS A 146 -8.00 17.15 -6.24
C HIS A 146 -9.03 18.25 -5.97
N ALA A 147 -9.36 18.50 -4.69
CA ALA A 147 -10.26 19.58 -4.32
C ALA A 147 -9.79 20.95 -4.84
N GLY A 148 -8.48 21.21 -4.75
CA GLY A 148 -7.88 22.44 -5.27
C GLY A 148 -8.07 22.60 -6.78
N GLY A 149 -7.83 21.53 -7.54
CA GLY A 149 -8.06 21.51 -8.99
C GLY A 149 -9.53 21.76 -9.34
N GLU A 150 -10.44 21.02 -8.70
CA GLU A 150 -11.88 21.15 -8.95
C GLU A 150 -12.45 22.50 -8.53
N ARG A 151 -11.87 23.14 -7.50
CA ARG A 151 -12.24 24.51 -7.11
C ARG A 151 -11.96 25.51 -8.24
N ILE A 152 -10.79 25.39 -8.88
CA ILE A 152 -10.39 26.27 -9.99
C ILE A 152 -11.30 26.03 -11.19
N THR A 153 -11.53 24.77 -11.54
CA THR A 153 -12.44 24.38 -12.63
C THR A 153 -13.86 24.89 -12.39
N TYR A 154 -14.36 24.77 -11.16
CA TYR A 154 -15.68 25.26 -10.77
C TYR A 154 -15.78 26.79 -10.91
N ALA A 155 -14.80 27.53 -10.41
CA ALA A 155 -14.77 28.99 -10.52
C ALA A 155 -14.73 29.46 -11.99
N ASN A 156 -13.92 28.80 -12.84
CA ASN A 156 -13.83 29.11 -14.26
C ASN A 156 -15.13 28.81 -15.00
N THR A 157 -15.77 27.69 -14.70
CA THR A 157 -17.07 27.32 -15.30
C THR A 157 -18.15 28.34 -14.93
N GLN A 158 -18.18 28.78 -13.68
CA GLN A 158 -19.12 29.81 -13.21
C GLN A 158 -18.88 31.17 -13.89
N ALA A 159 -17.61 31.58 -14.05
CA ALA A 159 -17.27 32.82 -14.76
C ALA A 159 -17.67 32.75 -16.24
N ASN A 160 -17.39 31.65 -16.92
CA ASN A 160 -17.76 31.44 -18.31
C ASN A 160 -19.29 31.43 -18.51
N ALA A 161 -20.03 30.81 -17.59
CA ALA A 161 -21.49 30.83 -17.62
C ALA A 161 -22.04 32.27 -17.50
N ARG A 162 -21.49 33.08 -16.58
CA ARG A 162 -21.88 34.49 -16.43
C ARG A 162 -21.58 35.32 -17.68
N MET A 163 -20.41 35.14 -18.28
CA MET A 163 -20.06 35.82 -19.53
C MET A 163 -21.00 35.41 -20.67
N LYS A 164 -21.30 34.11 -20.80
CA LYS A 164 -22.21 33.61 -21.83
C LYS A 164 -23.62 34.17 -21.63
N SER A 165 -24.14 34.19 -20.40
CA SER A 165 -25.44 34.82 -20.11
C SER A 165 -25.43 36.30 -20.45
N ALA A 166 -24.38 37.05 -20.12
CA ALA A 166 -24.28 38.47 -20.48
C ALA A 166 -24.24 38.69 -22.01
N ILE A 167 -23.58 37.80 -22.77
CA ILE A 167 -23.57 37.85 -24.25
C ILE A 167 -24.94 37.49 -24.81
N ASP A 168 -25.57 36.42 -24.31
CA ASP A 168 -26.88 35.97 -24.77
C ASP A 168 -27.94 37.07 -24.48
N ASP A 169 -27.89 37.71 -23.32
CA ASP A 169 -28.74 38.87 -22.98
C ASP A 169 -28.46 40.06 -23.90
N ALA A 170 -27.18 40.34 -24.20
CA ALA A 170 -26.79 41.41 -25.12
C ALA A 170 -27.27 41.20 -26.57
N ILE A 171 -27.41 39.93 -26.99
CA ILE A 171 -27.94 39.56 -28.31
C ILE A 171 -29.47 39.67 -28.34
N ILE A 172 -30.15 39.28 -27.25
CA ILE A 172 -31.62 39.24 -27.16
C ILE A 172 -32.21 40.63 -26.87
N ASP A 173 -31.54 41.46 -26.07
CA ASP A 173 -31.93 42.85 -25.76
C ASP A 173 -30.72 43.81 -25.83
N PRO A 174 -30.31 44.21 -27.05
CA PRO A 174 -29.16 45.10 -27.23
C PRO A 174 -29.37 46.54 -26.74
N ALA A 175 -30.59 46.92 -26.32
CA ALA A 175 -30.93 48.29 -25.94
C ALA A 175 -30.80 48.58 -24.43
N ASN A 176 -30.56 47.57 -23.58
CA ASN A 176 -30.56 47.69 -22.11
C ASN A 176 -29.23 47.34 -21.42
N ILE A 177 -28.10 47.32 -22.15
CA ILE A 177 -26.78 47.07 -21.57
C ILE A 177 -26.17 48.42 -21.15
N GLY A 178 -26.47 48.86 -19.92
CA GLY A 178 -25.90 50.06 -19.28
C GLY A 178 -25.10 49.70 -18.04
#